data_AF-A0A932I288-F1
#
_entry.id   AF-A0A932I288-F1
#
_cell.length_a   1.000
_cell.length_b   1.000
_cell.length_c   1.000
_cell.angle_alpha   90.00
_cell.angle_beta   90.00
_cell.angle_gamma   90.00
#
_symmetry.space_group_name_H-M   'P 1'
#
loop_
_entity.id
_entity.type
_entity.pdbx_description
1 polymer ?
#
loop_
_entity_poly.entity_id
_entity_poly.type
_entity_poly.pdbx_seq_one_letter_code
_entity_poly.pdbx_strand_id
1 'polypeptide(L)'
;MARNRNSDVNGKPFGQTTVGAVWKKGRTIEGYDPNIWRYDMCGKPMKNSDYGKTNSEHGWEVDHIKPVAKGGTDDLNNLQPLQWDNNRRKGDTYPWNCN
;
A
#
# COMPACT_ATOMS: atom_id res chain seq x y z
N MET A 1 14.26 -13.97 -7.63
CA MET A 1 14.47 -12.51 -7.77
C MET A 1 13.38 -11.82 -6.96
N ALA A 2 13.72 -10.91 -6.05
CA ALA A 2 12.73 -10.13 -5.34
C ALA A 2 12.00 -9.23 -6.34
N ARG A 3 10.67 -9.29 -6.36
CA ARG A 3 9.87 -8.44 -7.24
C ARG A 3 10.01 -6.97 -6.81
N ASN A 4 9.93 -6.05 -7.75
CA ASN A 4 9.82 -4.63 -7.44
C ASN A 4 8.53 -4.39 -6.64
N ARG A 5 8.67 -3.74 -5.47
CA ARG A 5 7.52 -3.34 -4.66
C ARG A 5 6.74 -2.23 -5.38
N ASN A 6 5.49 -1.99 -5.00
CA ASN A 6 4.61 -1.02 -5.67
C ASN A 6 4.41 -1.29 -7.17
N SER A 7 4.30 -2.57 -7.56
CA SER A 7 4.09 -2.98 -8.94
C SER A 7 3.02 -4.06 -9.07
N ASP A 8 2.34 -4.06 -10.22
CA ASP A 8 1.33 -5.04 -10.63
C ASP A 8 1.94 -6.44 -10.80
N VAL A 9 1.10 -7.47 -11.05
CA VAL A 9 1.55 -8.87 -11.20
C VAL A 9 2.60 -9.10 -12.29
N ASN A 10 2.74 -8.16 -13.24
CA ASN A 10 3.70 -8.21 -14.33
C ASN A 10 4.96 -7.37 -14.06
N GLY A 11 5.06 -6.74 -12.87
CA GLY A 11 6.18 -5.88 -12.49
C GLY A 11 6.09 -4.46 -13.05
N LYS A 12 4.94 -4.04 -13.58
CA LYS A 12 4.71 -2.68 -14.07
C LYS A 12 4.15 -1.78 -12.95
N PRO A 13 4.36 -0.46 -13.03
CA PRO A 13 3.73 0.47 -12.10
C PRO A 13 2.20 0.38 -12.15
N PHE A 14 1.53 0.53 -11.00
CA PHE A 14 0.08 0.63 -10.97
C PHE A 14 -0.42 1.88 -11.70
N GLY A 15 -1.52 1.74 -12.45
CA GLY A 15 -2.20 2.87 -13.06
C GLY A 15 -2.80 3.82 -12.00
N GLN A 16 -2.91 5.10 -12.32
CA GLN A 16 -3.42 6.13 -11.39
C GLN A 16 -4.84 5.81 -10.87
N THR A 17 -5.68 5.18 -11.70
CA THR A 17 -7.01 4.73 -11.30
C THR A 17 -6.95 3.70 -10.17
N THR A 18 -6.05 2.71 -10.28
CA THR A 18 -5.81 1.70 -9.23
C THR A 18 -5.24 2.34 -7.98
N VAL A 19 -4.25 3.23 -8.11
CA VAL A 19 -3.67 3.95 -6.96
C VAL A 19 -4.73 4.74 -6.20
N GLY A 20 -5.60 5.47 -6.91
CA GLY A 20 -6.69 6.21 -6.30
C GLY A 20 -7.76 5.32 -5.65
N ALA A 21 -8.08 4.17 -6.26
CA ALA A 21 -9.00 3.19 -5.67
C ALA A 21 -8.42 2.56 -4.40
N VAL A 22 -7.14 2.22 -4.41
CA VAL A 22 -6.43 1.67 -3.26
C VAL A 22 -6.30 2.70 -2.14
N TRP A 23 -5.96 3.96 -2.45
CA TRP A 23 -5.92 5.05 -1.47
C TRP A 23 -7.21 5.15 -0.64
N LYS A 24 -8.37 5.06 -1.31
CA LYS A 24 -9.69 5.14 -0.68
C LYS A 24 -9.96 4.02 0.34
N LYS A 25 -9.20 2.92 0.30
CA LYS A 25 -9.27 1.83 1.31
C LYS A 25 -8.56 2.16 2.61
N GLY A 26 -7.69 3.18 2.64
CA GLY A 26 -7.04 3.63 3.87
C GLY A 26 -8.06 4.17 4.87
N ARG A 27 -7.82 3.97 6.16
CA ARG A 27 -8.74 4.46 7.21
C ARG A 27 -8.66 5.98 7.31
N THR A 28 -9.79 6.65 7.48
CA THR A 28 -9.82 8.10 7.65
C THR A 28 -9.23 8.49 9.01
N ILE A 29 -8.61 9.67 9.06
CA ILE A 29 -8.11 10.27 10.31
C ILE A 29 -9.12 11.34 10.74
N GLU A 30 -9.64 11.25 11.96
CA GLU A 30 -10.58 12.25 12.48
C GLU A 30 -9.91 13.63 12.52
N GLY A 31 -10.61 14.66 12.01
CA GLY A 31 -10.11 16.02 11.93
C GLY A 31 -9.20 16.35 10.74
N TYR A 32 -8.92 15.39 9.83
CA TYR A 32 -8.11 15.61 8.63
C TYR A 32 -8.89 15.31 7.34
N ASP A 33 -8.54 16.00 6.24
CA ASP A 33 -9.14 15.74 4.92
C ASP A 33 -8.75 14.34 4.41
N PRO A 34 -9.71 13.43 4.18
CA PRO A 34 -9.44 12.06 3.73
C PRO A 34 -8.91 11.97 2.29
N ASN A 35 -8.92 13.06 1.52
CA ASN A 35 -8.24 13.15 0.23
C ASN A 35 -6.73 13.41 0.39
N ILE A 36 -6.30 13.93 1.53
CA ILE A 36 -4.91 14.26 1.83
C ILE A 36 -4.30 13.23 2.77
N TRP A 37 -5.01 12.84 3.83
CA TRP A 37 -4.49 12.03 4.93
C TRP A 37 -5.34 10.82 5.23
N ARG A 38 -4.68 9.67 5.37
CA ARG A 38 -5.30 8.40 5.80
C ARG A 38 -4.31 7.57 6.59
N TYR A 39 -4.81 6.68 7.44
CA TYR A 39 -4.02 5.63 8.04
C TYR A 39 -3.98 4.39 7.15
N ASP A 40 -2.85 3.66 7.19
CA ASP A 40 -2.82 2.28 6.73
C ASP A 40 -3.53 1.33 7.72
N MET A 41 -3.51 0.03 7.43
CA MET A 41 -4.07 -0.99 8.32
C MET A 41 -3.35 -1.05 9.69
N CYS A 42 -2.10 -0.60 9.78
CA CYS A 42 -1.27 -0.59 10.97
C CYS A 42 -1.40 0.71 11.80
N GLY A 43 -2.14 1.70 11.31
CA GLY A 43 -2.32 2.98 11.99
C GLY A 43 -1.20 3.98 11.71
N LYS A 44 -0.34 3.72 10.72
CA LYS A 44 0.67 4.69 10.28
C LYS A 44 0.03 5.72 9.35
N PRO A 45 0.24 7.03 9.60
CA PRO A 45 -0.30 8.08 8.75
C PRO A 45 0.40 8.09 7.39
N MET A 46 -0.39 8.24 6.35
CA MET A 46 0.04 8.34 4.96
C MET A 46 -0.50 9.65 4.37
N LYS A 47 0.27 10.25 3.47
CA LYS A 47 -0.13 11.43 2.72
C LYS A 47 -0.34 11.07 1.25
N ASN A 48 -1.50 11.41 0.68
CA ASN A 48 -1.85 11.02 -0.69
C ASN A 48 -0.75 11.41 -1.70
N SER A 49 -0.22 12.64 -1.57
CA SER A 49 0.84 13.19 -2.43
C SER A 49 2.19 12.48 -2.32
N ASP A 50 2.37 11.61 -1.33
CA ASP A 50 3.63 10.90 -1.03
C ASP A 50 3.59 9.44 -1.48
N TYR A 51 2.65 9.10 -2.37
CA TYR A 51 2.65 7.82 -3.08
C TYR A 51 4.01 7.54 -3.75
N GLY A 52 4.57 6.37 -3.49
CA GLY A 52 5.85 5.90 -4.00
C GLY A 52 7.10 6.53 -3.35
N LYS A 53 6.95 7.46 -2.39
CA LYS A 53 8.09 8.15 -1.75
C LYS A 53 8.59 7.38 -0.54
N THR A 54 9.59 6.52 -0.73
CA THR A 54 10.17 5.71 0.37
C THR A 54 11.15 6.48 1.26
N ASN A 55 11.31 7.78 1.04
CA ASN A 55 12.10 8.70 1.85
C ASN A 55 11.23 9.70 2.62
N SER A 56 9.90 9.63 2.47
CA SER A 56 8.95 10.44 3.25
C SER A 56 8.49 9.66 4.47
N GLU A 57 8.35 10.33 5.62
CA GLU A 57 7.73 9.75 6.82
C GLU A 57 6.32 9.21 6.54
N HIS A 58 5.58 9.89 5.65
CA HIS A 58 4.20 9.58 5.29
C HIS A 58 4.05 8.92 3.91
N GLY A 59 5.17 8.46 3.36
CA GLY A 59 5.17 7.76 2.09
C GLY A 59 4.44 6.43 2.17
N TRP A 60 3.83 6.05 1.06
CA TRP A 60 3.04 4.83 0.99
C TRP A 60 3.06 4.24 -0.41
N GLU A 61 2.69 2.97 -0.51
CA GLU A 61 2.68 2.21 -1.75
C GLU A 61 1.41 1.36 -1.82
N VAL A 62 1.10 0.88 -3.02
CA VAL A 62 0.14 -0.20 -3.19
C VAL A 62 0.82 -1.52 -2.80
N ASP A 63 0.23 -2.23 -1.84
CA ASP A 63 0.65 -3.54 -1.37
C ASP A 63 -0.38 -4.61 -1.72
N HIS A 64 0.10 -5.82 -1.99
CA HIS A 64 -0.73 -7.02 -2.13
C HIS A 64 -0.91 -7.68 -0.77
N ILE A 65 -2.13 -7.70 -0.21
CA ILE A 65 -2.47 -8.36 1.06
C ILE A 65 -1.94 -9.79 1.06
N LYS A 66 -2.34 -10.60 0.07
CA LYS A 66 -1.68 -11.86 -0.29
C LYS A 66 -0.60 -11.55 -1.33
N PRO A 67 0.70 -11.73 -1.02
CA PRO A 67 1.78 -11.45 -1.95
C PRO A 67 1.68 -12.29 -3.23
N VAL A 68 2.14 -11.73 -4.35
CA VAL A 68 2.15 -12.45 -5.64
C VAL A 68 3.01 -13.71 -5.60
N ALA A 69 4.10 -13.71 -4.81
CA ALA A 69 4.91 -14.91 -4.56
C ALA A 69 4.11 -16.09 -3.96
N LYS A 70 2.95 -15.81 -3.34
CA LYS A 70 2.02 -16.82 -2.81
C LYS A 70 0.73 -16.93 -3.64
N GLY A 71 0.72 -16.45 -4.87
CA GLY A 71 -0.45 -16.47 -5.76
C GLY A 71 -1.50 -15.40 -5.43
N GLY A 72 -1.07 -14.22 -4.99
CA GLY A 72 -1.91 -13.02 -4.96
C GLY A 72 -2.12 -12.42 -6.35
N THR A 73 -3.24 -11.72 -6.53
CA THR A 73 -3.66 -11.07 -7.78
C THR A 73 -3.72 -9.55 -7.63
N ASP A 74 -3.84 -8.81 -8.74
CA ASP A 74 -4.06 -7.36 -8.75
C ASP A 74 -5.52 -6.96 -8.50
N ASP A 75 -6.38 -7.91 -8.11
CA ASP A 75 -7.76 -7.62 -7.78
C ASP A 75 -7.80 -6.60 -6.64
N LEU A 76 -8.66 -5.58 -6.75
CA LEU A 76 -8.74 -4.49 -5.77
C LEU A 76 -8.99 -5.00 -4.34
N ASN A 77 -9.64 -6.16 -4.19
CA ASN A 77 -9.85 -6.82 -2.90
C ASN A 77 -8.54 -7.30 -2.26
N ASN A 78 -7.55 -7.68 -3.06
CA ASN A 78 -6.22 -8.09 -2.61
C ASN A 78 -5.22 -6.92 -2.51
N LEU A 79 -5.58 -5.71 -2.95
CA LEU A 79 -4.71 -4.54 -2.87
C LEU A 79 -5.02 -3.67 -1.64
N GLN A 80 -4.02 -3.08 -1.01
CA GLN A 80 -4.20 -2.16 0.11
C GLN A 80 -3.17 -1.02 0.09
N PRO A 81 -3.51 0.16 0.61
CA PRO A 81 -2.52 1.19 0.85
C PRO A 81 -1.75 0.83 2.11
N LEU A 82 -0.43 0.77 2.00
CA LEU A 82 0.44 0.44 3.13
C LEU A 82 1.57 1.44 3.20
N GLN A 83 1.89 1.90 4.41
CA GLN A 83 3.04 2.77 4.62
C GLN A 83 4.32 2.03 4.16
N TRP A 84 5.24 2.74 3.51
CA TRP A 84 6.33 2.09 2.77
C TRP A 84 7.24 1.21 3.65
N ASP A 85 7.52 1.59 4.89
CA ASP A 85 8.33 0.82 5.82
C ASP A 85 7.58 -0.44 6.29
N ASN A 86 6.28 -0.31 6.58
CA ASN A 86 5.41 -1.45 6.85
C ASN A 86 5.37 -2.43 5.68
N ASN A 87 5.30 -1.94 4.44
CA ASN A 87 5.40 -2.78 3.24
C ASN A 87 6.75 -3.50 3.16
N ARG A 88 7.85 -2.83 3.54
CA ARG A 88 9.17 -3.46 3.58
C ARG A 88 9.24 -4.57 4.64
N ARG A 89 8.71 -4.33 5.84
CA ARG A 89 8.65 -5.29 6.95
C ARG A 89 7.77 -6.50 6.61
N LYS A 90 6.64 -6.27 5.95
CA LYS A 90 5.73 -7.33 5.49
C LYS A 90 6.40 -8.26 4.49
N GLY A 91 6.98 -7.71 3.43
CA GLY A 91 7.56 -8.49 2.32
C GLY A 91 6.57 -9.53 1.77
N ASP A 92 7.04 -10.76 1.61
CA ASP A 92 6.23 -11.88 1.13
C ASP A 92 5.55 -12.67 2.28
N THR A 93 5.55 -12.13 3.50
CA THR A 93 4.89 -12.77 4.65
C THR A 93 3.38 -12.77 4.45
N TYR A 94 2.76 -13.93 4.61
CA TYR A 94 1.31 -14.09 4.56
C TYR A 94 0.88 -15.36 5.31
N PRO A 95 -0.11 -15.28 6.22
CA PRO A 95 -0.78 -14.05 6.66
C PRO A 95 0.19 -13.11 7.40
N TRP A 96 0.00 -11.80 7.27
CA TRP A 96 0.82 -10.78 7.94
C TRP A 96 -0.04 -9.87 8.80
N ASN A 97 0.53 -9.41 9.91
CA ASN A 97 -0.07 -8.46 10.83
C ASN A 97 0.98 -7.41 11.25
N CYS A 98 0.52 -6.31 11.82
CA CYS A 98 1.34 -5.14 12.12
C CYS A 98 2.20 -5.26 13.39
N ASN A 99 2.47 -6.49 13.86
CA ASN A 99 3.21 -6.74 15.10
C ASN A 99 4.72 -6.49 14.95
#